data_AF-D0NGZ0-F1
#
_entry.id   AF-D0NGZ0-F1
#
_cell.length_a   1.000
_cell.length_b   1.000
_cell.length_c   1.000
_cell.angle_alpha   90.00
_cell.angle_beta   90.00
_cell.angle_gamma   90.00
#
_symmetry.space_group_name_H-M   'P 1'
#
loop_
_entity.id
_entity.type
_entity.pdbx_description
1 polymer ?
#
loop_
_entity_poly.entity_id
_entity_poly.type
_entity_poly.pdbx_seq_one_letter_code
_entity_poly.pdbx_strand_id
1 'polypeptide(L)'
;MKIDYIRVYQDRGDDLEDDNYMSIGCDPASHPTKKWIEGHIDEFVDDDNPWKEVSGKAFCKIDDDCTIGGNVGASALKTGKCVKNRCQCTYSTSWGGPRCTTALAGSTSSSASSLSNRAYGPPMGLSMGVAAVIVFLSIVSVYMSIASMKKQAALLTKTSAQAKMAANSIDDGSVNHGNSTGQRPKDNYSQNFV
;
A
#
# COMPACT_ATOMS: atom_id res chain seq x y z
N MET A 1 -55.30 10.06 11.23
CA MET A 1 -55.36 8.85 10.38
C MET A 1 -54.26 7.90 10.85
N LYS A 2 -54.57 6.63 11.12
CA LYS A 2 -53.58 5.60 11.54
C LYS A 2 -53.63 4.45 10.53
N ILE A 3 -52.46 3.99 10.06
CA ILE A 3 -52.31 2.89 9.10
C ILE A 3 -51.43 1.83 9.78
N ASP A 4 -51.90 0.59 9.84
CA ASP A 4 -51.20 -0.52 10.52
C ASP A 4 -50.14 -1.17 9.62
N TYR A 5 -50.43 -1.40 8.34
CA TYR A 5 -49.45 -1.77 7.33
C TYR A 5 -49.96 -1.51 5.91
N ILE A 6 -49.03 -1.42 4.97
CA ILE A 6 -49.30 -1.36 3.52
C ILE A 6 -48.61 -2.57 2.89
N ARG A 7 -49.30 -3.26 1.98
CA ARG A 7 -48.70 -4.27 1.10
C ARG A 7 -48.89 -3.82 -0.34
N VAL A 8 -47.82 -3.86 -1.11
CA VAL A 8 -47.83 -3.59 -2.55
C VAL A 8 -47.52 -4.91 -3.24
N TYR A 9 -48.37 -5.29 -4.19
CA TYR A 9 -48.19 -6.47 -5.02
C TYR A 9 -47.84 -6.02 -6.43
N GLN A 10 -46.92 -6.74 -7.08
CA GLN A 10 -46.68 -6.55 -8.51
C GLN A 10 -47.83 -7.19 -9.28
N ASP A 11 -48.35 -6.46 -10.27
CA ASP A 11 -49.34 -7.00 -11.17
C ASP A 11 -48.71 -8.10 -12.03
N ARG A 12 -49.45 -9.19 -12.21
CA ARG A 12 -49.04 -10.37 -12.99
C ARG A 12 -50.11 -10.75 -14.01
N GLY A 13 -51.02 -9.83 -14.32
CA GLY A 13 -52.11 -10.04 -15.27
C GLY A 13 -51.62 -10.38 -16.67
N ASP A 14 -52.33 -11.30 -17.31
CA ASP A 14 -52.11 -11.73 -18.69
C ASP A 14 -52.74 -10.73 -19.70
N ASP A 15 -53.38 -9.68 -19.19
CA ASP A 15 -54.09 -8.61 -19.90
C ASP A 15 -53.23 -7.36 -20.11
N LEU A 16 -51.95 -7.41 -19.72
CA LEU A 16 -50.97 -6.34 -19.88
C LEU A 16 -50.27 -6.43 -21.24
N GLU A 17 -49.94 -5.27 -21.81
CA GLU A 17 -49.22 -5.19 -23.10
C GLU A 17 -47.83 -5.83 -23.02
N ASP A 18 -47.30 -6.30 -24.16
CA ASP A 18 -46.05 -7.07 -24.23
C ASP A 18 -44.78 -6.30 -23.76
N ASP A 19 -44.88 -5.00 -23.51
CA ASP A 19 -43.81 -4.16 -22.96
C ASP A 19 -43.99 -3.88 -21.45
N ASN A 20 -45.10 -4.33 -20.85
CA ASN A 20 -45.47 -4.12 -19.46
C ASN A 20 -45.12 -5.33 -18.57
N TYR A 21 -43.97 -5.95 -18.82
CA TYR A 21 -43.47 -7.03 -18.00
C TYR A 21 -42.55 -6.50 -16.90
N MET A 22 -43.13 -6.27 -15.72
CA MET A 22 -42.35 -6.22 -14.49
C MET A 22 -41.53 -7.50 -14.37
N SER A 23 -40.23 -7.40 -14.65
CA SER A 23 -39.36 -8.56 -14.76
C SER A 23 -38.90 -8.99 -13.37
N ILE A 24 -39.10 -10.27 -13.02
CA ILE A 24 -38.72 -10.81 -11.71
C ILE A 24 -37.23 -11.17 -11.73
N GLY A 25 -36.44 -10.50 -10.90
CA GLY A 25 -35.01 -10.79 -10.74
C GLY A 25 -34.23 -9.56 -10.33
N CYS A 26 -32.96 -9.75 -9.97
CA CYS A 26 -32.08 -8.64 -9.59
C CYS A 26 -31.47 -7.89 -10.78
N ASP A 27 -31.42 -8.52 -11.96
CA ASP A 27 -30.80 -7.97 -13.17
C ASP A 27 -31.47 -8.53 -14.44
N PRO A 28 -32.73 -8.14 -14.72
CA PRO A 28 -33.44 -8.60 -15.90
C PRO A 28 -32.86 -7.95 -17.17
N ALA A 29 -32.74 -8.73 -18.26
CA ALA A 29 -32.14 -8.27 -19.52
C ALA A 29 -32.88 -7.10 -20.20
N SER A 30 -34.15 -6.88 -19.84
CA SER A 30 -34.97 -5.76 -20.31
C SER A 30 -34.62 -4.42 -19.64
N HIS A 31 -33.86 -4.41 -18.55
CA HIS A 31 -33.57 -3.20 -17.77
C HIS A 31 -32.17 -2.64 -18.07
N PRO A 32 -31.97 -1.33 -17.84
CA PRO A 32 -30.67 -0.70 -18.03
C PRO A 32 -29.55 -1.37 -17.24
N THR A 33 -28.44 -1.65 -17.93
CA THR A 33 -27.24 -2.16 -17.26
C THR A 33 -26.64 -1.09 -16.34
N LYS A 34 -25.86 -1.52 -15.33
CA LYS A 34 -25.08 -0.60 -14.47
C LYS A 34 -24.30 0.45 -15.28
N LYS A 35 -23.65 0.03 -16.37
CA LYS A 35 -22.86 0.93 -17.23
C LYS A 35 -23.72 1.97 -17.93
N TRP A 36 -24.95 1.61 -18.33
CA TRP A 36 -25.89 2.55 -18.91
C TRP A 36 -26.33 3.59 -17.89
N ILE A 37 -26.73 3.14 -16.68
CA ILE A 37 -27.19 4.01 -15.59
C ILE A 37 -26.09 5.00 -15.18
N GLU A 38 -24.85 4.53 -15.06
CA GLU A 38 -23.69 5.41 -14.75
C GLU A 38 -23.45 6.46 -15.84
N GLY A 39 -23.74 6.15 -17.10
CA GLY A 39 -23.62 7.09 -18.22
C GLY A 39 -24.79 8.06 -18.37
N HIS A 40 -25.93 7.78 -17.73
CA HIS A 40 -27.16 8.58 -17.79
C HIS A 40 -27.63 8.96 -16.40
N ILE A 41 -26.69 9.19 -15.47
CA ILE A 41 -27.00 9.40 -14.05
C ILE A 41 -27.94 10.61 -13.83
N ASP A 42 -27.87 11.61 -14.71
CA ASP A 42 -28.69 12.81 -14.67
C ASP A 42 -30.19 12.53 -14.91
N GLU A 43 -30.54 11.38 -15.49
CA GLU A 43 -31.95 10.94 -15.64
C GLU A 43 -32.50 10.27 -14.37
N PHE A 44 -31.61 9.83 -13.47
CA PHE A 44 -31.97 9.05 -12.28
C PHE A 44 -31.73 9.82 -10.98
N VAL A 45 -31.21 11.04 -11.07
CA VAL A 45 -30.85 11.89 -9.95
C VAL A 45 -31.49 13.25 -10.12
N ASP A 46 -32.19 13.68 -9.08
CA ASP A 46 -32.73 15.03 -8.95
C ASP A 46 -32.44 15.55 -7.53
N ASP A 47 -32.90 16.77 -7.24
CA ASP A 47 -32.67 17.42 -5.94
C ASP A 47 -33.33 16.67 -4.77
N ASP A 48 -34.41 15.90 -5.03
CA ASP A 48 -35.16 15.14 -4.03
C ASP A 48 -34.68 13.67 -3.92
N ASN A 49 -33.98 13.15 -4.94
CA ASN A 49 -33.43 11.80 -5.03
C ASN A 49 -31.93 11.81 -5.39
N PRO A 50 -31.05 12.24 -4.47
CA PRO A 50 -29.62 12.25 -4.71
C PRO A 50 -29.04 10.85 -4.79
N TRP A 51 -28.18 10.59 -5.79
CA TRP A 51 -27.39 9.36 -5.84
C TRP A 51 -26.48 9.25 -4.61
N LYS A 52 -26.56 8.12 -3.93
CA LYS A 52 -25.75 7.82 -2.74
C LYS A 52 -25.13 6.45 -2.88
N GLU A 53 -23.82 6.41 -2.77
CA GLU A 53 -23.10 5.16 -2.75
C GLU A 53 -23.41 4.36 -1.48
N VAL A 54 -23.76 3.09 -1.66
CA VAL A 54 -24.11 2.20 -0.56
C VAL A 54 -22.85 1.54 -0.02
N SER A 55 -22.47 1.88 1.22
CA SER A 55 -21.41 1.21 1.96
C SER A 55 -22.01 0.13 2.88
N GLY A 56 -21.95 -1.14 2.48
CA GLY A 56 -22.40 -2.28 3.27
C GLY A 56 -23.88 -2.64 3.07
N LYS A 57 -24.50 -3.27 4.08
CA LYS A 57 -25.89 -3.74 4.13
C LYS A 57 -26.24 -5.01 3.33
N ALA A 58 -25.29 -5.65 2.64
CA ALA A 58 -25.51 -7.02 2.17
C ALA A 58 -25.82 -7.96 3.33
N PHE A 59 -26.58 -9.00 3.07
CA PHE A 59 -26.76 -10.10 4.03
C PHE A 59 -25.42 -10.83 4.23
N CYS A 60 -25.12 -11.13 5.48
CA CYS A 60 -23.93 -11.87 5.90
C CYS A 60 -24.27 -12.80 7.06
N LYS A 61 -23.45 -13.84 7.24
CA LYS A 61 -23.45 -14.72 8.41
C LYS A 61 -22.16 -14.58 9.22
N ILE A 62 -21.05 -14.37 8.53
CA ILE A 62 -19.72 -14.22 9.12
C ILE A 62 -19.03 -12.96 8.59
N ASP A 63 -18.04 -12.45 9.30
CA ASP A 63 -17.26 -11.27 8.89
C ASP A 63 -16.64 -11.44 7.49
N ASP A 64 -16.29 -12.67 7.12
CA ASP A 64 -15.65 -12.96 5.83
C ASP A 64 -16.57 -12.73 4.62
N ASP A 65 -17.91 -12.76 4.81
CA ASP A 65 -18.88 -12.40 3.76
C ASP A 65 -18.77 -10.92 3.36
N CYS A 66 -18.20 -10.11 4.24
CA CYS A 66 -18.10 -8.66 4.13
C CYS A 66 -16.66 -8.20 3.89
N THR A 67 -15.73 -9.11 3.57
CA THR A 67 -14.32 -8.79 3.43
C THR A 67 -13.74 -9.26 2.11
N ILE A 68 -12.81 -8.48 1.55
CA ILE A 68 -11.95 -8.97 0.48
C ILE A 68 -11.01 -10.03 1.03
N GLY A 69 -10.94 -11.17 0.34
CA GLY A 69 -9.95 -12.20 0.62
C GLY A 69 -10.37 -13.29 1.61
N GLY A 70 -11.64 -13.35 2.04
CA GLY A 70 -12.12 -14.31 3.04
C GLY A 70 -11.72 -15.78 2.78
N ASN A 71 -11.70 -16.22 1.52
CA ASN A 71 -11.34 -17.60 1.15
C ASN A 71 -10.25 -17.71 0.06
N VAL A 72 -9.62 -16.60 -0.34
CA VAL A 72 -8.75 -16.52 -1.54
C VAL A 72 -7.36 -15.95 -1.30
N GLY A 73 -6.92 -15.73 -0.06
CA GLY A 73 -5.52 -15.34 0.20
C GLY A 73 -5.14 -15.15 1.66
N ALA A 74 -3.87 -15.43 1.97
CA ALA A 74 -3.28 -15.40 3.32
C ALA A 74 -3.12 -13.99 3.94
N SER A 75 -3.50 -12.93 3.22
CA SER A 75 -3.54 -11.55 3.71
C SER A 75 -4.97 -11.02 3.64
N ALA A 76 -5.80 -11.40 4.61
CA ALA A 76 -7.16 -10.93 4.73
C ALA A 76 -7.17 -9.46 5.18
N LEU A 77 -7.20 -8.53 4.22
CA LEU A 77 -7.57 -7.15 4.51
C LEU A 77 -9.02 -7.15 4.98
N LYS A 78 -9.26 -6.86 6.27
CA LYS A 78 -10.60 -6.75 6.85
C LYS A 78 -11.30 -5.46 6.39
N THR A 79 -12.04 -5.53 5.30
CA THR A 79 -12.74 -4.39 4.68
C THR A 79 -14.16 -4.18 5.22
N GLY A 80 -14.73 -5.20 5.88
CA GLY A 80 -16.03 -5.12 6.53
C GLY A 80 -16.21 -6.17 7.63
N LYS A 81 -17.32 -6.05 8.36
CA LYS A 81 -17.75 -6.93 9.45
C LYS A 81 -19.23 -7.26 9.32
N CYS A 82 -19.64 -8.41 9.83
CA CYS A 82 -21.03 -8.82 9.86
C CYS A 82 -21.69 -8.40 11.18
N VAL A 83 -22.58 -7.41 11.11
CA VAL A 83 -23.29 -6.86 12.27
C VAL A 83 -24.78 -7.03 12.05
N LYS A 84 -25.44 -7.79 12.94
CA LYS A 84 -26.90 -8.05 12.84
C LYS A 84 -27.32 -8.62 11.48
N ASN A 85 -26.58 -9.61 10.97
CA ASN A 85 -26.77 -10.22 9.64
C ASN A 85 -26.67 -9.22 8.47
N ARG A 86 -26.00 -8.07 8.67
CA ARG A 86 -25.75 -7.05 7.64
C ARG A 86 -24.28 -6.64 7.62
N CYS A 87 -23.70 -6.51 6.44
CA CYS A 87 -22.34 -6.01 6.31
C CYS A 87 -22.21 -4.56 6.76
N GLN A 88 -21.14 -4.26 7.48
CA GLN A 88 -20.73 -2.91 7.85
C GLN A 88 -19.26 -2.72 7.47
N CYS A 89 -18.97 -1.73 6.62
CA CYS A 89 -17.62 -1.49 6.14
C CYS A 89 -16.76 -0.90 7.26
N THR A 90 -15.53 -1.41 7.43
CA THR A 90 -14.60 -0.94 8.47
C THR A 90 -14.12 0.46 8.19
N TYR A 91 -13.92 0.80 6.92
CA TYR A 91 -13.56 2.14 6.46
C TYR A 91 -14.49 2.54 5.31
N SER A 92 -15.63 3.14 5.64
CA SER A 92 -16.64 3.54 4.64
C SER A 92 -16.18 4.60 3.64
N THR A 93 -15.03 5.24 3.89
CA THR A 93 -14.39 6.21 2.98
C THR A 93 -13.48 5.55 1.94
N SER A 94 -13.10 4.29 2.16
CA SER A 94 -12.13 3.56 1.31
C SER A 94 -12.75 2.30 0.72
N TRP A 95 -13.75 1.73 1.40
CA TRP A 95 -14.48 0.53 1.00
C TRP A 95 -15.97 0.80 0.90
N GLY A 96 -16.53 0.42 -0.24
CA GLY A 96 -17.93 0.58 -0.59
C GLY A 96 -18.52 -0.70 -1.16
N GLY A 97 -19.73 -0.57 -1.66
CA GLY A 97 -20.54 -1.67 -2.15
C GLY A 97 -21.21 -2.48 -1.03
N PRO A 98 -22.19 -3.33 -1.38
CA PRO A 98 -23.01 -4.03 -0.40
C PRO A 98 -22.22 -4.94 0.56
N ARG A 99 -21.12 -5.53 0.09
CA ARG A 99 -20.24 -6.42 0.85
C ARG A 99 -18.89 -5.78 1.22
N CYS A 100 -18.73 -4.46 1.07
CA CYS A 100 -17.47 -3.78 1.37
C CYS A 100 -16.26 -4.32 0.57
N THR A 101 -16.53 -4.88 -0.61
CA THR A 101 -15.53 -5.47 -1.51
C THR A 101 -15.17 -4.55 -2.67
N THR A 102 -15.78 -3.38 -2.76
CA THR A 102 -15.47 -2.40 -3.81
C THR A 102 -14.56 -1.35 -3.23
N ALA A 103 -13.39 -1.16 -3.83
CA ALA A 103 -12.55 -0.02 -3.53
C ALA A 103 -13.26 1.24 -4.01
N LEU A 104 -13.45 2.20 -3.12
CA LEU A 104 -13.95 3.53 -3.46
C LEU A 104 -12.82 4.31 -4.13
N ALA A 105 -12.58 4.03 -5.42
CA ALA A 105 -11.80 4.92 -6.27
C ALA A 105 -12.75 6.05 -6.69
N GLY A 106 -12.51 7.26 -6.17
CA GLY A 106 -13.47 8.36 -6.23
C GLY A 106 -14.05 8.66 -7.61
N SER A 107 -15.27 8.19 -7.86
CA SER A 107 -16.16 8.75 -8.86
C SER A 107 -16.92 9.93 -8.24
N THR A 108 -16.25 11.07 -8.14
CA THR A 108 -16.92 12.38 -8.15
C THR A 108 -16.02 13.33 -8.93
N SER A 109 -16.45 13.62 -10.14
CA SER A 109 -16.11 14.80 -10.91
C SER A 109 -16.20 16.04 -10.02
N SER A 110 -15.05 16.51 -9.49
CA SER A 110 -14.72 17.91 -9.19
C SER A 110 -13.49 18.01 -8.29
N SER A 111 -12.44 18.62 -8.85
CA SER A 111 -11.44 19.44 -8.15
C SER A 111 -10.43 18.71 -7.24
N ALA A 112 -9.23 18.60 -7.80
CA ALA A 112 -7.97 18.38 -7.11
C ALA A 112 -7.80 19.34 -5.91
N SER A 113 -7.55 18.81 -4.70
CA SER A 113 -6.89 19.57 -3.62
C SER A 113 -6.56 18.79 -2.34
N SER A 114 -6.77 17.47 -2.23
CA SER A 114 -6.24 16.71 -1.09
C SER A 114 -5.88 15.26 -1.43
N LEU A 115 -4.65 15.08 -1.92
CA LEU A 115 -4.02 13.78 -2.14
C LEU A 115 -3.74 12.98 -0.85
N SER A 116 -4.10 13.50 0.34
CA SER A 116 -3.65 12.93 1.62
C SER A 116 -4.45 11.73 2.14
N ASN A 117 -5.67 11.47 1.64
CA ASN A 117 -6.53 10.37 2.13
C ASN A 117 -6.80 9.25 1.10
N ARG A 118 -6.07 9.23 -0.01
CA ARG A 118 -6.54 8.63 -1.28
C ARG A 118 -5.74 7.42 -1.80
N ALA A 119 -5.05 6.66 -0.95
CA ALA A 119 -4.31 5.49 -1.43
C ALA A 119 -4.33 4.31 -0.45
N TYR A 120 -4.46 3.11 -1.02
CA TYR A 120 -4.06 1.87 -0.36
C TYR A 120 -2.56 1.91 -0.09
N GLY A 121 -2.22 2.03 1.18
CA GLY A 121 -0.85 2.15 1.66
C GLY A 121 -0.84 2.84 3.02
N PRO A 122 0.30 2.79 3.74
CA PRO A 122 0.48 3.62 4.92
C PRO A 122 0.24 5.09 4.55
N PRO A 123 -0.28 5.91 5.49
CA PRO A 123 -0.58 7.32 5.22
C PRO A 123 0.64 8.02 4.60
N MET A 124 0.43 8.83 3.56
CA MET A 124 1.52 9.45 2.78
C MET A 124 2.56 10.16 3.66
N GLY A 125 2.14 10.78 4.77
CA GLY A 125 3.06 11.41 5.73
C GLY A 125 4.00 10.42 6.42
N LEU A 126 3.52 9.21 6.76
CA LEU A 126 4.36 8.16 7.33
C LEU A 126 5.39 7.67 6.31
N SER A 127 4.96 7.47 5.06
CA SER A 127 5.86 7.06 3.97
C SER A 127 6.94 8.12 3.67
N MET A 128 6.57 9.41 3.67
CA MET A 128 7.56 10.50 3.54
C MET A 128 8.53 10.57 4.71
N GLY A 129 8.06 10.33 5.94
CA GLY A 129 8.91 10.28 7.12
C GLY A 129 9.95 9.17 7.04
N VAL A 130 9.55 7.96 6.66
CA VAL A 130 10.46 6.82 6.48
C VAL A 130 11.48 7.10 5.37
N ALA A 131 11.05 7.66 4.24
CA ALA A 131 11.96 8.02 3.15
C ALA A 131 13.01 9.06 3.59
N ALA A 132 12.60 10.10 4.33
CA ALA A 132 13.52 11.12 4.84
C ALA A 132 14.57 10.53 5.80
N VAL A 133 14.17 9.62 6.68
CA VAL A 133 15.08 8.93 7.61
C VAL A 133 16.11 8.09 6.85
N ILE A 134 15.68 7.34 5.83
CA ILE A 134 16.58 6.52 5.01
C ILE A 134 17.62 7.39 4.30
N VAL A 135 17.18 8.49 3.67
CA VAL A 135 18.08 9.45 3.01
C VAL A 135 19.06 10.04 4.01
N PHE A 136 18.60 10.47 5.19
CA PHE A 136 19.47 11.02 6.22
C PHE A 136 20.53 10.02 6.70
N LEU A 137 20.14 8.78 7.01
CA LEU A 137 21.05 7.73 7.43
C LEU A 137 22.09 7.39 6.35
N SER A 138 21.70 7.43 5.08
CA SER A 138 22.63 7.22 3.96
C SER A 138 23.68 8.33 3.82
N ILE A 139 23.31 9.59 4.10
CA ILE A 139 24.27 10.71 4.09
C ILE A 139 25.24 10.58 5.27
N VAL A 140 24.73 10.25 6.46
CA VAL A 140 25.56 10.05 7.66
C VAL A 140 26.56 8.91 7.47
N SER A 141 26.14 7.78 6.87
CA SER A 141 27.02 6.63 6.66
C SER A 141 28.15 6.95 5.68
N VAL A 142 27.86 7.66 4.59
CA VAL A 142 28.90 8.12 3.64
C VAL A 142 29.86 9.09 4.32
N TYR A 143 29.37 10.04 5.13
CA TYR A 143 30.23 10.98 5.84
C TYR A 143 31.15 10.29 6.86
N MET A 144 30.60 9.37 7.66
CA MET A 144 31.40 8.58 8.61
C MET A 144 32.42 7.70 7.91
N SER A 145 32.09 7.13 6.74
CA SER A 145 33.01 6.34 5.91
C SER A 145 34.17 7.18 5.39
N ILE A 146 33.91 8.40 4.89
CA ILE A 146 34.97 9.32 4.48
C ILE A 146 35.83 9.74 5.67
N ALA A 147 35.22 10.00 6.83
CA ALA A 147 35.95 10.37 8.04
C ALA A 147 36.82 9.23 8.59
N SER A 148 36.33 7.99 8.56
CA SER A 148 37.10 6.81 8.98
C SER A 148 38.25 6.52 8.01
N MET A 149 38.03 6.64 6.69
CA MET A 149 39.06 6.54 5.65
C MET A 149 40.15 7.60 5.84
N LYS A 150 39.79 8.86 6.13
CA LYS A 150 40.76 9.92 6.45
C LYS A 150 41.58 9.61 7.70
N LYS A 151 40.95 9.07 8.76
CA LYS A 151 41.64 8.65 9.98
C LYS A 151 42.60 7.48 9.71
N GLN A 152 42.19 6.49 8.93
CA GLN A 152 43.02 5.35 8.54
C GLN A 152 44.19 5.78 7.64
N ALA A 153 43.95 6.64 6.65
CA ALA A 153 44.99 7.21 5.81
C ALA A 153 46.02 8.01 6.63
N ALA A 154 45.57 8.85 7.57
CA ALA A 154 46.46 9.60 8.45
C ALA A 154 47.27 8.69 9.40
N LEU A 155 46.70 7.57 9.87
CA LEU A 155 47.42 6.58 10.67
C LEU A 155 48.47 5.84 9.83
N LEU A 156 48.18 5.51 8.57
CA LEU A 156 49.13 4.91 7.63
C LEU A 156 50.27 5.88 7.26
N THR A 157 49.98 7.17 7.08
CA THR A 157 51.02 8.18 6.86
C THR A 157 51.89 8.39 8.10
N LYS A 158 51.31 8.38 9.30
CA LYS A 158 52.07 8.49 10.57
C LYS A 158 52.94 7.26 10.83
N THR A 159 52.43 6.05 10.60
CA THR A 159 53.22 4.82 10.77
C THR A 159 54.32 4.70 9.71
N SER A 160 54.06 5.09 8.46
CA SER A 160 55.12 5.15 7.43
C SER A 160 56.15 6.27 7.68
N ALA A 161 55.74 7.42 8.21
CA ALA A 161 56.66 8.48 8.63
C ALA A 161 57.50 8.06 9.87
N GLN A 162 56.91 7.40 10.85
CA GLN A 162 57.62 6.83 11.99
C GLN A 162 58.57 5.70 11.58
N ALA A 163 58.18 4.86 10.61
CA ALA A 163 59.07 3.85 10.04
C ALA A 163 60.25 4.46 9.27
N LYS A 164 60.05 5.56 8.54
CA LYS A 164 61.13 6.31 7.87
C LYS A 164 62.03 7.05 8.86
N MET A 165 61.48 7.62 9.93
CA MET A 165 62.27 8.28 10.99
C MET A 165 63.04 7.27 11.84
N ALA A 166 62.51 6.07 12.06
CA ALA A 166 63.24 4.97 12.69
C ALA A 166 64.33 4.41 11.77
N ALA A 167 64.09 4.34 10.46
CA ALA A 167 65.12 3.97 9.48
C ALA A 167 66.25 5.00 9.37
N ASN A 168 65.94 6.30 9.44
CA ASN A 168 66.94 7.38 9.41
C ASN A 168 67.67 7.59 10.76
N SER A 169 67.20 6.97 11.85
CA SER A 169 67.88 6.96 13.15
C SER A 169 68.88 5.79 13.29
N ILE A 170 69.00 4.95 12.27
CA ILE A 170 69.96 3.84 12.20
C ILE A 170 70.82 4.07 10.96
N ASP A 171 71.56 5.18 10.94
CA ASP A 171 72.68 5.37 10.02
C ASP A 171 73.88 5.88 10.85
N ASP A 172 74.45 4.97 11.63
CA ASP A 172 75.88 4.97 11.90
C ASP A 172 76.32 3.51 12.13
N GLY A 173 77.18 3.02 11.23
CA GLY A 173 77.98 1.83 11.50
C GLY A 173 77.53 0.52 10.86
N SER A 174 78.24 0.18 9.77
CA SER A 174 78.78 -1.17 9.50
C SER A 174 77.89 -2.25 8.87
N VAL A 175 78.28 -2.61 7.64
CA VAL A 175 78.49 -3.97 7.09
C VAL A 175 77.83 -5.13 7.87
N ASN A 176 76.87 -5.85 7.27
CA ASN A 176 77.04 -7.24 6.77
C ASN A 176 75.69 -7.90 6.40
N HIS A 177 75.81 -8.89 5.52
CA HIS A 177 74.86 -9.87 4.98
C HIS A 177 73.87 -10.50 5.99
N GLY A 178 72.59 -10.70 5.61
CA GLY A 178 71.67 -11.54 6.42
C GLY A 178 70.18 -11.52 6.05
N ASN A 179 69.77 -12.55 5.31
CA ASN A 179 68.42 -13.12 5.13
C ASN A 179 67.42 -12.90 6.29
N SER A 180 66.14 -12.51 6.03
CA SER A 180 64.93 -13.20 6.55
C SER A 180 63.59 -12.48 6.20
N THR A 181 62.71 -13.25 5.55
CA THR A 181 61.23 -13.31 5.68
C THR A 181 60.37 -12.01 5.68
N GLY A 182 59.89 -11.64 4.49
CA GLY A 182 58.70 -10.79 4.33
C GLY A 182 57.41 -11.58 4.55
N GLN A 183 56.76 -11.42 5.70
CA GLN A 183 55.39 -11.89 5.93
C GLN A 183 54.38 -10.99 5.19
N ARG A 184 53.79 -11.54 4.14
CA ARG A 184 52.66 -10.97 3.41
C ARG A 184 51.35 -11.29 4.17
N PRO A 185 50.39 -10.34 4.33
CA PRO A 185 49.10 -10.67 4.92
C PRO A 185 48.34 -11.64 4.00
N LYS A 186 47.67 -12.61 4.62
CA LYS A 186 46.96 -13.71 3.95
C LYS A 186 45.51 -13.29 3.73
N ASP A 187 45.20 -12.77 2.55
CA ASP A 187 43.83 -12.44 2.17
C ASP A 187 43.03 -13.73 1.98
N ASN A 188 42.11 -14.03 2.91
CA ASN A 188 41.12 -15.09 2.74
C ASN A 188 39.90 -14.52 2.01
N TYR A 189 39.86 -14.70 0.70
CA TYR A 189 38.67 -14.44 -0.11
C TYR A 189 38.18 -15.77 -0.68
N SER A 190 37.07 -16.30 -0.16
CA SER A 190 36.37 -17.44 -0.75
C SER A 190 35.16 -16.93 -1.53
N GLN A 191 35.23 -17.00 -2.87
CA GLN A 191 34.03 -16.90 -3.71
C GLN A 191 33.46 -18.29 -3.87
N ASN A 192 32.25 -18.52 -3.38
CA ASN A 192 31.48 -19.70 -3.73
C ASN A 192 30.26 -19.22 -4.54
N PHE A 193 30.35 -19.33 -5.86
CA PHE A 193 29.20 -19.26 -6.76
C PHE A 193 28.95 -20.69 -7.25
N VAL A 194 27.84 -21.27 -6.78
CA VAL A 194 27.08 -22.33 -7.44
C VAL A 194 25.61 -22.00 -7.24
#